data_AF-A0A438DRQ6-F1
#
_entry.id   AF-A0A438DRQ6-F1
#
_cell.length_a   1.000
_cell.length_b   1.000
_cell.length_c   1.000
_cell.angle_alpha   90.00
_cell.angle_beta   90.00
_cell.angle_gamma   90.00
#
_symmetry.space_group_name_H-M   'P 1'
#
loop_
_entity.id
_entity.type
_entity.pdbx_description
1 polymer ?
#
loop_
_entity_poly.entity_id
_entity_poly.type
_entity_poly.pdbx_seq_one_letter_code
_entity_poly.pdbx_strand_id
1 'polypeptide(L)'
;MLPCVQVPLIQYCQQLASTLSSHDTCFTQAADSLFFMHEGLQQARAPIYDVPSAVEVLLTGTYERLPKCVEDVGVQGTLTGDQQKAALKKLDTLVRSKLLEVSLPKEISEVKVSDGTALLCVDGEFKVLVTLGYRGHLSMWRILHLELLVGERGGLVKLEELRRHALGDDLERRMAAAENPFMMLYSVLHELCVALIMDTVIRQVKALRQGRWKDAIRFELISDGNIAQGGSAGSMQMNQDGEADSAGLRTPGLKIVYWLDLDKNSGTSDSGSCPFIKVEPGPDLQIKCLHSTFVIDPLTGKEAEFSLDQIALMLRSCC
;
A
#
# COMPACT_ATOMS: atom_id res chain seq x y z
N MET A 1 -36.71 22.63 -103.24
CA MET A 1 -37.54 23.61 -102.50
C MET A 1 -38.43 22.89 -101.49
N LEU A 2 -37.89 22.33 -100.40
CA LEU A 2 -38.68 21.81 -99.28
C LEU A 2 -38.22 22.23 -97.86
N PRO A 3 -37.05 22.87 -97.59
CA PRO A 3 -36.67 23.15 -96.21
C PRO A 3 -37.31 24.42 -95.58
N CYS A 4 -37.89 25.34 -96.35
CA CYS A 4 -38.34 26.63 -95.82
C CYS A 4 -39.70 26.61 -95.09
N VAL A 5 -40.55 25.60 -95.32
CA VAL A 5 -41.89 25.53 -94.68
C VAL A 5 -41.83 24.89 -93.28
N GLN A 6 -40.75 24.17 -92.96
CA GLN A 6 -40.58 23.51 -91.65
C GLN A 6 -39.98 24.44 -90.57
N VAL A 7 -39.37 25.56 -90.94
CA VAL A 7 -38.70 26.48 -90.00
C VAL A 7 -39.66 27.05 -88.94
N PRO A 8 -40.88 27.51 -89.27
CA PRO A 8 -41.81 28.05 -88.27
C PRO A 8 -42.31 26.99 -87.27
N LEU A 9 -42.48 25.74 -87.74
CA LEU A 9 -42.88 24.62 -86.88
C LEU A 9 -41.77 24.24 -85.90
N ILE A 10 -40.52 24.22 -86.37
CA ILE A 10 -39.35 23.98 -85.51
C ILE A 10 -39.23 25.07 -84.45
N GLN A 11 -39.43 26.33 -84.83
CA GLN A 11 -39.40 27.46 -83.89
C GLN A 11 -40.52 27.37 -82.83
N TYR A 12 -41.71 26.95 -83.23
CA TYR A 12 -42.82 26.70 -82.30
C TYR A 12 -42.51 25.54 -81.33
N CYS A 13 -41.98 24.42 -81.84
CA CYS A 13 -41.56 23.30 -80.99
C CYS A 13 -40.43 23.70 -80.03
N GLN A 14 -39.49 24.55 -80.45
CA GLN A 14 -38.44 25.10 -79.58
C GLN A 14 -39.02 25.99 -78.48
N GLN A 15 -40.03 26.81 -78.79
CA GLN A 15 -40.72 27.63 -77.80
C GLN A 15 -41.53 26.78 -76.80
N LEU A 16 -42.16 25.70 -77.26
CA LEU A 16 -42.83 24.72 -76.39
C LEU A 16 -41.85 23.96 -75.49
N ALA A 17 -40.68 23.61 -76.03
CA ALA A 17 -39.63 22.95 -75.25
C ALA A 17 -39.06 23.89 -74.17
N SER A 18 -38.89 25.18 -74.48
CA SER A 18 -38.40 26.16 -73.51
C SER A 18 -39.44 26.47 -72.43
N THR A 19 -40.72 26.56 -72.77
CA THR A 19 -41.78 26.70 -71.75
C THR A 19 -41.86 25.46 -70.87
N LEU A 20 -41.79 24.25 -71.44
CA LEU A 20 -41.80 23.01 -70.67
C LEU A 20 -40.60 22.94 -69.71
N SER A 21 -39.40 23.30 -70.16
CA SER A 21 -38.21 23.39 -69.30
C SER A 21 -38.36 24.44 -68.19
N SER A 22 -39.00 25.58 -68.48
CA SER A 22 -39.29 26.60 -67.46
C SER A 22 -40.27 26.09 -66.39
N HIS A 23 -41.24 25.27 -66.77
CA HIS A 23 -42.14 24.64 -65.81
C HIS A 23 -41.42 23.62 -64.93
N ASP A 24 -40.56 22.78 -65.51
CA ASP A 24 -39.77 21.78 -64.78
C ASP A 24 -38.84 22.42 -63.73
N THR A 25 -38.14 23.48 -64.12
CA THR A 25 -37.31 24.28 -63.20
C THR A 25 -38.15 24.96 -62.11
N CYS A 26 -39.33 25.48 -62.43
CA CYS A 26 -40.24 26.06 -61.45
C CYS A 26 -40.73 25.03 -60.42
N PHE A 27 -41.07 23.81 -60.85
CA PHE A 27 -41.45 22.73 -59.94
C PHE A 27 -40.31 22.35 -58.99
N THR A 28 -39.08 22.27 -59.51
CA THR A 28 -37.89 21.99 -58.70
C THR A 28 -37.65 23.09 -57.66
N GLN A 29 -37.70 24.36 -58.07
CA GLN A 29 -37.53 25.50 -57.16
C GLN A 29 -38.63 25.58 -56.08
N ALA A 30 -39.87 25.26 -56.44
CA ALA A 30 -40.96 25.21 -55.48
C ALA A 30 -40.76 24.09 -54.45
N ALA A 31 -40.32 22.91 -54.90
CA ALA A 31 -39.99 21.80 -54.02
C ALA A 31 -38.86 22.15 -53.05
N ASP A 32 -37.78 22.77 -53.54
CA ASP A 32 -36.65 23.22 -52.71
C ASP A 32 -37.10 24.27 -51.68
N SER A 33 -37.91 25.24 -52.11
CA SER A 33 -38.42 26.29 -51.22
C SER A 33 -39.27 25.71 -50.09
N LEU A 34 -40.14 24.73 -50.41
CA LEU A 34 -40.95 24.03 -49.40
C LEU A 34 -40.09 23.19 -48.45
N PHE A 35 -39.03 22.56 -48.95
CA PHE A 35 -38.10 21.79 -48.11
C PHE A 35 -37.39 22.68 -47.09
N PHE A 36 -36.83 23.82 -47.52
CA PHE A 36 -36.18 24.77 -46.60
C PHE A 36 -37.15 25.42 -45.62
N MET A 37 -38.38 25.74 -46.07
CA MET A 37 -39.42 26.25 -45.17
C MET A 37 -39.79 25.26 -44.07
N HIS A 38 -39.81 23.96 -44.36
CA HIS A 38 -40.11 22.93 -43.36
C HIS A 38 -39.11 22.94 -42.21
N GLU A 39 -37.81 23.08 -42.47
CA GLU A 39 -36.81 23.20 -41.40
C GLU A 39 -37.01 24.47 -40.54
N GLY A 40 -37.30 25.60 -41.18
CA GLY A 40 -37.60 26.84 -40.48
C GLY A 40 -38.84 26.73 -39.58
N LEU A 41 -39.88 26.03 -40.05
CA LEU A 41 -41.09 25.77 -39.27
C LEU A 41 -40.83 24.85 -38.06
N GLN A 42 -39.92 23.87 -38.20
CA GLN A 42 -39.52 23.04 -37.05
C GLN A 42 -38.84 23.85 -35.95
N GLN A 43 -38.01 24.83 -36.30
CA GLN A 43 -37.35 25.72 -35.33
C GLN A 43 -38.34 26.69 -34.66
N ALA A 44 -39.39 27.12 -35.37
CA ALA A 44 -40.43 27.98 -34.81
C ALA A 44 -41.38 27.23 -33.86
N ARG A 45 -41.37 25.89 -33.87
CA ARG A 45 -42.20 25.09 -32.98
C ARG A 45 -41.65 25.16 -31.55
N ALA A 46 -42.50 25.56 -30.60
CA ALA A 46 -42.14 25.54 -29.19
C ALA A 46 -41.76 24.10 -28.74
N PRO A 47 -40.67 23.94 -27.96
CA PRO A 47 -40.35 22.67 -27.35
C PRO A 47 -41.48 22.16 -26.46
N ILE A 48 -41.62 20.84 -26.34
CA ILE A 48 -42.51 20.24 -25.35
C ILE A 48 -41.79 20.33 -24.00
N TYR A 49 -42.33 21.12 -23.08
CA TYR A 49 -41.76 21.29 -21.75
C TYR A 49 -42.12 20.10 -20.85
N ASP A 50 -41.11 19.52 -20.18
CA ASP A 50 -41.30 18.47 -19.19
C ASP A 50 -41.67 19.07 -17.81
N VAL A 51 -42.92 19.55 -17.73
CA VAL A 51 -43.46 20.17 -16.51
C VAL A 51 -43.43 19.22 -15.30
N PRO A 52 -43.79 17.93 -15.41
CA PRO A 52 -43.73 17.01 -14.28
C PRO A 52 -42.34 16.92 -13.64
N SER A 53 -41.30 16.76 -14.46
CA SER A 53 -39.91 16.72 -13.99
C SER A 53 -39.46 18.03 -13.37
N ALA A 54 -39.87 19.17 -13.94
CA ALA A 54 -39.56 20.49 -13.37
C ALA A 54 -40.22 20.69 -11.99
N VAL A 55 -41.47 20.24 -11.83
CA VAL A 55 -42.19 20.29 -10.55
C VAL A 55 -41.51 19.40 -9.50
N GLU A 56 -41.08 18.21 -9.88
CA GLU A 56 -40.35 17.29 -9.01
C GLU A 56 -39.07 17.94 -8.48
N VAL A 57 -38.21 18.43 -9.38
CA VAL A 57 -36.96 19.12 -9.01
C VAL A 57 -37.22 20.34 -8.12
N LEU A 58 -38.30 21.09 -8.37
CA LEU A 58 -38.66 22.25 -7.55
C LEU A 58 -39.15 21.88 -6.14
N LEU A 59 -39.85 20.75 -5.99
CA LEU A 59 -40.44 20.33 -4.71
C LEU A 59 -39.48 19.51 -3.86
N THR A 60 -38.82 18.51 -4.44
CA THR A 60 -37.93 17.59 -3.71
C THR A 60 -36.47 18.05 -3.75
N GLY A 61 -36.11 18.95 -4.67
CA GLY A 61 -34.72 19.35 -4.89
C GLY A 61 -33.88 18.26 -5.60
N THR A 62 -34.49 17.14 -5.95
CA THR A 62 -33.83 15.96 -6.53
C THR A 62 -34.60 15.45 -7.74
N TYR A 63 -33.90 14.81 -8.68
CA TYR A 63 -34.50 14.23 -9.89
C TYR A 63 -34.46 12.69 -9.80
N GLU A 64 -35.56 12.04 -9.42
CA GLU A 64 -35.62 10.60 -9.15
C GLU A 64 -35.55 9.75 -10.43
N ARG A 65 -35.85 10.35 -11.58
CA ARG A 65 -35.79 9.67 -12.89
C ARG A 65 -34.38 9.64 -13.48
N LEU A 66 -33.38 10.17 -12.77
CA LEU A 66 -31.99 10.09 -13.18
C LEU A 66 -31.55 8.61 -13.18
N PRO A 67 -30.86 8.14 -14.22
CA PRO A 67 -30.25 6.82 -14.19
C PRO A 67 -29.33 6.69 -12.97
N LYS A 68 -29.57 5.66 -12.15
CA LYS A 68 -28.78 5.39 -10.93
C LYS A 68 -27.29 5.21 -11.19
N CYS A 69 -26.88 4.92 -12.44
CA CYS A 69 -25.48 4.86 -12.83
C CYS A 69 -24.75 6.22 -12.74
N VAL A 70 -25.46 7.35 -12.59
CA VAL A 70 -24.83 8.65 -12.29
C VAL A 70 -24.39 8.75 -10.83
N GLU A 71 -25.03 8.02 -9.92
CA GLU A 71 -24.62 7.97 -8.51
C GLU A 71 -23.26 7.28 -8.32
N ASP A 72 -22.88 6.39 -9.24
CA ASP A 72 -21.55 5.74 -9.26
C ASP A 72 -20.41 6.71 -9.62
N VAL A 73 -20.72 7.87 -10.20
CA VAL A 73 -19.75 8.89 -10.65
C VAL A 73 -19.72 10.11 -9.72
N GLY A 74 -20.74 10.28 -8.88
CA GLY A 74 -20.90 11.42 -7.99
C GLY A 74 -20.29 11.24 -6.60
N VAL A 75 -19.90 12.35 -5.97
CA VAL A 75 -19.59 12.40 -4.54
C VAL A 75 -20.86 12.05 -3.77
N GLN A 76 -20.89 10.90 -3.09
CA GLN A 76 -22.04 10.50 -2.28
C GLN A 76 -22.35 11.56 -1.20
N GLY A 77 -23.64 11.79 -0.97
CA GLY A 77 -24.10 12.73 0.06
C GLY A 77 -23.53 12.37 1.43
N THR A 78 -23.07 13.37 2.17
CA THR A 78 -22.60 13.20 3.54
C THR A 78 -23.75 12.74 4.42
N LEU A 79 -23.55 11.62 5.13
CA LEU A 79 -24.55 11.11 6.08
C LEU A 79 -24.80 12.15 7.17
N THR A 80 -26.07 12.35 7.55
CA THR A 80 -26.42 13.20 8.70
C THR A 80 -25.84 12.58 9.99
N GLY A 81 -25.46 13.40 10.97
CA GLY A 81 -24.76 12.92 12.18
C GLY A 81 -25.48 11.79 12.94
N ASP A 82 -26.82 11.77 12.93
CA ASP A 82 -27.60 10.69 13.55
C ASP A 82 -27.57 9.40 12.73
N GLN A 83 -27.60 9.50 11.40
CA GLN A 83 -27.44 8.36 10.49
C GLN A 83 -26.02 7.78 10.59
N GLN A 84 -25.00 8.64 10.73
CA GLN A 84 -23.61 8.22 10.92
C GLN A 84 -23.46 7.39 12.19
N LYS A 85 -23.99 7.86 13.33
CA LYS A 85 -23.93 7.10 14.60
C LYS A 85 -24.62 5.75 14.48
N ALA A 86 -25.78 5.68 13.82
CA ALA A 86 -26.48 4.42 13.58
C ALA A 86 -25.68 3.49 12.65
N ALA A 87 -25.05 4.02 11.61
CA ALA A 87 -24.20 3.27 10.70
C ALA A 87 -22.94 2.73 11.39
N LEU A 88 -22.27 3.54 12.21
CA LEU A 88 -21.09 3.11 12.98
C LEU A 88 -21.41 1.98 13.95
N LYS A 89 -22.58 2.02 14.61
CA LYS A 89 -23.05 0.90 15.46
C LYS A 89 -23.27 -0.39 14.68
N LYS A 90 -23.84 -0.30 13.48
CA LYS A 90 -23.99 -1.45 12.58
C LYS A 90 -22.63 -1.98 12.15
N LEU A 91 -21.71 -1.11 11.77
CA LEU A 91 -20.35 -1.47 11.38
C LEU A 91 -19.59 -2.13 12.55
N ASP A 92 -19.71 -1.61 13.76
CA ASP A 92 -19.12 -2.19 14.97
C ASP A 92 -19.60 -3.63 15.19
N THR A 93 -20.91 -3.86 15.00
CA THR A 93 -21.50 -5.20 15.09
C THR A 93 -20.95 -6.15 14.03
N LEU A 94 -20.82 -5.67 12.79
CA LEU A 94 -20.27 -6.45 11.67
C LEU A 94 -18.79 -6.77 11.85
N VAL A 95 -17.99 -5.80 12.31
CA VAL A 95 -16.57 -5.99 12.60
C VAL A 95 -16.41 -7.03 13.70
N ARG A 96 -17.19 -6.94 14.79
CA ARG A 96 -17.18 -7.94 15.87
C ARG A 96 -17.55 -9.33 15.38
N SER A 97 -18.63 -9.46 14.59
CA SER A 97 -19.03 -10.77 14.06
C SER A 97 -17.94 -11.35 13.16
N LYS A 98 -17.31 -10.53 12.32
CA LYS A 98 -16.25 -11.00 11.43
C LYS A 98 -14.98 -11.37 12.18
N LEU A 99 -14.61 -10.64 13.23
CA LEU A 99 -13.48 -10.99 14.09
C LEU A 99 -13.65 -12.36 14.77
N LEU A 100 -14.88 -12.77 15.08
CA LEU A 100 -15.15 -14.09 15.66
C LEU A 100 -15.02 -15.24 14.64
N GLU A 101 -15.22 -14.96 13.35
CA GLU A 101 -15.08 -15.96 12.28
C GLU A 101 -13.61 -16.20 11.90
N VAL A 102 -12.74 -15.21 12.08
CA VAL A 102 -11.35 -15.26 11.61
C VAL A 102 -10.42 -15.75 12.73
N SER A 103 -9.43 -16.56 12.37
CA SER A 103 -8.37 -16.96 13.29
C SER A 103 -7.43 -15.79 13.59
N LEU A 104 -7.26 -15.47 14.87
CA LEU A 104 -6.30 -14.47 15.35
C LEU A 104 -5.04 -15.16 15.87
N PRO A 105 -3.83 -14.66 15.53
CA PRO A 105 -2.58 -15.10 16.15
C PRO A 105 -2.64 -14.98 17.68
N LYS A 106 -1.98 -15.89 18.39
CA LYS A 106 -1.97 -15.93 19.87
C LYS A 106 -1.16 -14.79 20.48
N GLU A 107 -0.31 -14.19 19.66
CA GLU A 107 0.63 -13.13 20.00
C GLU A 107 -0.04 -11.74 20.05
N ILE A 108 -1.30 -11.63 19.59
CA ILE A 108 -2.08 -10.41 19.69
C ILE A 108 -2.54 -10.22 21.13
N SER A 109 -1.95 -9.22 21.79
CA SER A 109 -2.16 -8.92 23.21
C SER A 109 -3.52 -8.28 23.47
N GLU A 110 -3.96 -7.37 22.58
CA GLU A 110 -5.19 -6.63 22.76
C GLU A 110 -5.94 -6.41 21.43
N VAL A 111 -7.27 -6.65 21.47
CA VAL A 111 -8.20 -6.34 20.39
C VAL A 111 -9.31 -5.44 20.94
N LYS A 112 -9.36 -4.20 20.48
CA LYS A 112 -10.39 -3.21 20.84
C LYS A 112 -11.23 -2.88 19.62
N VAL A 113 -12.56 -2.97 19.72
CA VAL A 113 -13.46 -2.56 18.65
C VAL A 113 -14.22 -1.31 19.08
N SER A 114 -14.08 -0.24 18.30
CA SER A 114 -14.70 1.07 18.54
C SER A 114 -14.97 1.78 17.23
N ASP A 115 -16.11 2.49 17.14
CA ASP A 115 -16.49 3.31 15.98
C ASP A 115 -16.39 2.59 14.63
N GLY A 116 -16.71 1.29 14.59
CA GLY A 116 -16.67 0.50 13.35
C GLY A 116 -15.24 0.17 12.87
N THR A 117 -14.26 0.27 13.77
CA THR A 117 -12.87 -0.11 13.53
C THR A 117 -12.41 -1.09 14.61
N ALA A 118 -11.50 -1.99 14.24
CA ALA A 118 -10.80 -2.87 15.16
C ALA A 118 -9.35 -2.43 15.28
N LEU A 119 -8.92 -2.11 16.50
CA LEU A 119 -7.54 -1.87 16.87
C LEU A 119 -6.92 -3.19 17.34
N LEU A 120 -5.90 -3.65 16.63
CA LEU A 120 -5.08 -4.80 17.01
C LEU A 120 -3.74 -4.27 17.54
N CYS A 121 -3.33 -4.74 18.71
CA CYS A 121 -2.07 -4.35 19.34
C CYS A 121 -1.26 -5.59 19.71
N VAL A 122 0.02 -5.58 19.32
CA VAL A 122 1.05 -6.51 19.80
C VAL A 122 2.04 -5.69 20.61
N ASP A 123 2.15 -6.02 21.90
CA ASP A 123 2.98 -5.26 22.84
C ASP A 123 4.45 -5.22 22.37
N GLY A 124 5.01 -4.01 22.26
CA GLY A 124 6.40 -3.79 21.86
C GLY A 124 6.67 -3.87 20.34
N GLU A 125 5.71 -4.31 19.53
CA GLU A 125 5.91 -4.46 18.08
C GLU A 125 5.12 -3.43 17.26
N PHE A 126 3.79 -3.50 17.23
CA PHE A 126 2.96 -2.67 16.35
C PHE A 126 1.50 -2.51 16.81
N LYS A 127 0.84 -1.47 16.28
CA LYS A 127 -0.59 -1.20 16.37
C LYS A 127 -1.19 -1.01 14.98
N VAL A 128 -2.30 -1.70 14.71
CA VAL A 128 -3.03 -1.60 13.43
C VAL A 128 -4.49 -1.28 13.68
N LEU A 129 -5.00 -0.24 13.03
CA LEU A 129 -6.44 0.01 12.91
C LEU A 129 -6.93 -0.56 11.59
N VAL A 130 -7.87 -1.51 11.68
CA VAL A 130 -8.51 -2.14 10.53
C VAL A 130 -10.02 -1.91 10.53
N THR A 131 -10.63 -1.96 9.36
CA THR A 131 -12.08 -1.91 9.16
C THR A 131 -12.49 -2.88 8.05
N LEU A 132 -13.79 -3.04 7.82
CA LEU A 132 -14.34 -3.86 6.74
C LEU A 132 -14.58 -3.00 5.49
N GLY A 133 -14.32 -3.54 4.30
CA GLY A 133 -14.64 -2.87 3.03
C GLY A 133 -13.44 -2.58 2.15
N TYR A 134 -12.69 -3.60 1.72
CA TYR A 134 -11.64 -3.45 0.71
C TYR A 134 -12.24 -3.48 -0.71
N ARG A 135 -12.01 -2.44 -1.51
CA ARG A 135 -12.49 -2.31 -2.90
C ARG A 135 -13.99 -2.61 -3.10
N GLY A 136 -14.82 -2.25 -2.11
CA GLY A 136 -16.27 -2.48 -2.14
C GLY A 136 -16.71 -3.85 -1.61
N HIS A 137 -15.79 -4.75 -1.24
CA HIS A 137 -16.10 -6.04 -0.63
C HIS A 137 -16.12 -5.92 0.91
N LEU A 138 -17.31 -6.00 1.50
CA LEU A 138 -17.50 -5.93 2.96
C LEU A 138 -16.97 -7.15 3.73
N SER A 139 -16.60 -8.23 3.04
CA SER A 139 -15.98 -9.40 3.63
C SER A 139 -14.47 -9.25 3.84
N MET A 140 -13.85 -8.27 3.18
CA MET A 140 -12.41 -8.06 3.17
C MET A 140 -12.00 -6.93 4.11
N TRP A 141 -10.80 -7.06 4.68
CA TRP A 141 -10.24 -6.12 5.64
C TRP A 141 -9.48 -4.98 4.95
N ARG A 142 -9.59 -3.79 5.51
CA ARG A 142 -8.91 -2.57 5.08
C ARG A 142 -8.12 -1.99 6.25
N ILE A 143 -6.91 -1.51 6.01
CA ILE A 143 -6.04 -0.87 7.00
C ILE A 143 -6.25 0.64 6.92
N LEU A 144 -6.65 1.25 8.03
CA LEU A 144 -6.81 2.70 8.14
C LEU A 144 -5.55 3.36 8.67
N HIS A 145 -4.90 2.71 9.64
CA HIS A 145 -3.71 3.24 10.27
C HIS A 145 -2.79 2.11 10.74
N LEU A 146 -1.49 2.34 10.61
CA LEU A 146 -0.44 1.42 11.02
C LEU A 146 0.65 2.22 11.74
N GLU A 147 0.97 1.81 12.97
CA GLU A 147 2.02 2.40 13.80
C GLU A 147 2.95 1.28 14.29
N LEU A 148 4.26 1.47 14.12
CA LEU A 148 5.27 0.56 14.67
C LEU A 148 5.70 1.08 16.04
N LEU A 149 5.67 0.20 17.04
CA LEU A 149 6.07 0.50 18.42
C LEU A 149 7.57 0.29 18.67
N VAL A 150 8.28 -0.31 17.72
CA VAL A 150 9.74 -0.46 17.75
C VAL A 150 10.40 0.90 17.57
N GLY A 151 11.39 1.26 18.42
CA GLY A 151 12.25 2.42 18.17
C GLY A 151 13.25 2.75 19.26
N GLU A 152 14.36 3.41 18.89
CA GLU A 152 15.50 3.67 19.78
C GLU A 152 15.18 4.69 20.90
N ARG A 153 16.08 4.92 21.87
CA ARG A 153 15.90 5.91 22.96
C ARG A 153 15.57 7.35 22.49
N GLY A 154 15.72 7.64 21.20
CA GLY A 154 15.34 8.91 20.56
C GLY A 154 13.87 9.00 20.11
N GLY A 155 13.08 7.92 20.24
CA GLY A 155 11.67 7.86 19.88
C GLY A 155 11.31 6.63 19.03
N LEU A 156 10.00 6.35 18.93
CA LEU A 156 9.45 5.28 18.10
C LEU A 156 9.81 5.50 16.62
N VAL A 157 9.95 4.42 15.85
CA VAL A 157 10.15 4.48 14.40
C VAL A 157 8.89 5.06 13.76
N LYS A 158 8.90 6.37 13.53
CA LYS A 158 7.86 7.04 12.75
C LYS A 158 8.11 6.72 11.28
N LEU A 159 7.32 5.81 10.71
CA LEU A 159 7.27 5.70 9.25
C LEU A 159 6.76 7.03 8.68
N GLU A 160 7.40 7.46 7.60
CA GLU A 160 6.89 8.52 6.74
C GLU A 160 5.50 8.14 6.19
N GLU A 161 4.65 9.14 5.96
CA GLU A 161 3.26 8.92 5.59
C GLU A 161 3.11 8.15 4.28
N LEU A 162 3.93 8.44 3.27
CA LEU A 162 3.96 7.70 2.01
C LEU A 162 4.32 6.23 2.20
N ARG A 163 5.27 5.93 3.10
CA ARG A 163 5.69 4.54 3.38
C ARG A 163 4.61 3.76 4.13
N ARG A 164 3.86 4.42 5.03
CA ARG A 164 2.71 3.80 5.72
C ARG A 164 1.61 3.42 4.75
N HIS A 165 1.26 4.31 3.83
CA HIS A 165 0.24 4.02 2.82
C HIS A 165 0.68 2.89 1.88
N ALA A 166 1.92 2.92 1.37
CA ALA A 166 2.44 1.86 0.51
C ALA A 166 2.48 0.49 1.21
N LEU A 167 2.91 0.44 2.48
CA LEU A 167 2.92 -0.79 3.28
C LEU A 167 1.49 -1.27 3.58
N GLY A 168 0.57 -0.35 3.90
CA GLY A 168 -0.85 -0.64 4.09
C GLY A 168 -1.48 -1.25 2.84
N ASP A 169 -1.28 -0.65 1.68
CA ASP A 169 -1.80 -1.14 0.40
C ASP A 169 -1.24 -2.53 0.05
N ASP A 170 0.02 -2.81 0.37
CA ASP A 170 0.60 -4.14 0.15
C ASP A 170 -0.01 -5.18 1.08
N LEU A 171 -0.13 -4.85 2.37
CA LEU A 171 -0.76 -5.72 3.37
C LEU A 171 -2.21 -6.00 3.03
N GLU A 172 -3.00 -5.00 2.63
CA GLU A 172 -4.39 -5.18 2.22
C GLU A 172 -4.50 -6.17 1.05
N ARG A 173 -3.63 -6.05 0.04
CA ARG A 173 -3.61 -6.99 -1.10
C ARG A 173 -3.27 -8.41 -0.66
N ARG A 174 -2.27 -8.59 0.20
CA ARG A 174 -1.88 -9.91 0.71
C ARG A 174 -2.95 -10.52 1.62
N MET A 175 -3.57 -9.71 2.47
CA MET A 175 -4.67 -10.12 3.35
C MET A 175 -5.90 -10.55 2.54
N ALA A 176 -6.20 -9.86 1.43
CA ALA A 176 -7.33 -10.21 0.57
C ALA A 176 -7.13 -11.53 -0.19
N ALA A 177 -5.88 -11.91 -0.49
CA ALA A 177 -5.54 -13.16 -1.17
C ALA A 177 -5.39 -14.36 -0.20
N ALA A 178 -5.21 -14.10 1.09
CA ALA A 178 -4.91 -15.12 2.08
C ALA A 178 -6.17 -15.72 2.72
N GLU A 179 -6.11 -17.01 3.06
CA GLU A 179 -7.16 -17.69 3.83
C GLU A 179 -7.26 -17.15 5.27
N ASN A 180 -6.11 -16.82 5.87
CA ASN A 180 -6.02 -16.26 7.22
C ASN A 180 -5.39 -14.86 7.18
N PRO A 181 -6.19 -13.79 7.05
CA PRO A 181 -5.66 -12.44 6.83
C PRO A 181 -4.84 -11.91 8.01
N PHE A 182 -5.25 -12.18 9.25
CA PHE A 182 -4.51 -11.70 10.43
C PHE A 182 -3.21 -12.45 10.69
N MET A 183 -3.12 -13.74 10.30
CA MET A 183 -1.85 -14.47 10.35
C MET A 183 -0.85 -13.90 9.34
N MET A 184 -1.29 -13.55 8.13
CA MET A 184 -0.44 -12.89 7.13
C MET A 184 -0.04 -11.48 7.53
N LEU A 185 -0.96 -10.72 8.14
CA LEU A 185 -0.67 -9.40 8.68
C LEU A 185 0.43 -9.51 9.76
N TYR A 186 0.25 -10.43 10.70
CA TYR A 186 1.19 -10.65 11.78
C TYR A 186 2.55 -11.09 11.26
N SER A 187 2.65 -12.09 10.37
CA SER A 187 3.94 -12.59 9.89
C SER A 187 4.77 -11.50 9.20
N VAL A 188 4.15 -10.71 8.31
CA VAL A 188 4.85 -9.64 7.57
C VAL A 188 5.27 -8.51 8.50
N LEU A 189 4.39 -8.08 9.42
CA LEU A 189 4.73 -7.02 10.37
C LEU A 189 5.76 -7.47 11.40
N HIS A 190 5.68 -8.72 11.86
CA HIS A 190 6.61 -9.29 12.81
C HIS A 190 8.01 -9.43 12.19
N GLU A 191 8.11 -9.96 10.97
CA GLU A 191 9.37 -10.03 10.22
C GLU A 191 9.99 -8.63 10.04
N LEU A 192 9.17 -7.63 9.70
CA LEU A 192 9.60 -6.24 9.60
C LEU A 192 10.09 -5.69 10.95
N CYS A 193 9.38 -5.97 12.04
CA CYS A 193 9.78 -5.54 13.38
C CYS A 193 11.11 -6.16 13.80
N VAL A 194 11.30 -7.45 13.58
CA VAL A 194 12.56 -8.16 13.86
C VAL A 194 13.70 -7.56 13.04
N ALA A 195 13.48 -7.27 11.76
CA ALA A 195 14.46 -6.60 10.92
C ALA A 195 14.84 -5.22 11.46
N LEU A 196 13.86 -4.41 11.87
CA LEU A 196 14.09 -3.09 12.46
C LEU A 196 14.84 -3.18 13.79
N ILE A 197 14.49 -4.13 14.66
CA ILE A 197 15.18 -4.34 15.93
C ILE A 197 16.65 -4.68 15.66
N MET A 198 16.93 -5.66 14.80
CA MET A 198 18.31 -6.03 14.47
C MET A 198 19.10 -4.86 13.89
N ASP A 199 18.48 -4.07 13.01
CA ASP A 199 19.13 -2.90 12.43
C ASP A 199 19.42 -1.81 13.48
N THR A 200 18.54 -1.64 14.47
CA THR A 200 18.79 -0.76 15.63
C THR A 200 19.93 -1.25 16.50
N VAL A 201 19.99 -2.55 16.81
CA VAL A 201 21.07 -3.16 17.60
C VAL A 201 22.41 -2.97 16.88
N ILE A 202 22.46 -3.23 15.56
CA ILE A 202 23.66 -3.03 14.74
C ILE A 202 24.11 -1.56 14.78
N ARG A 203 23.19 -0.61 14.70
CA ARG A 203 23.49 0.83 14.79
C ARG A 203 24.04 1.22 16.16
N GLN A 204 23.43 0.73 17.24
CA GLN A 204 23.88 0.96 18.61
C GLN A 204 25.32 0.44 18.80
N VAL A 205 25.63 -0.76 18.31
CA VAL A 205 26.98 -1.33 18.41
C VAL A 205 27.99 -0.55 17.56
N LYS A 206 27.61 -0.09 16.36
CA LYS A 206 28.45 0.82 15.56
C LYS A 206 28.73 2.14 16.30
N ALA A 207 27.75 2.70 17.00
CA ALA A 207 27.92 3.90 17.80
C ALA A 207 28.85 3.66 19.01
N LEU A 208 28.74 2.52 19.69
CA LEU A 208 29.63 2.13 20.80
C LEU A 208 31.11 2.10 20.38
N ARG A 209 31.39 1.67 19.14
CA ARG A 209 32.75 1.65 18.58
C ARG A 209 33.35 3.05 18.38
N GLN A 210 32.53 4.08 18.20
CA GLN A 210 33.00 5.46 18.05
C GLN A 210 33.26 6.14 19.41
N GLY A 211 32.79 5.53 20.51
CA GLY A 211 32.94 6.05 21.87
C GLY A 211 34.09 5.40 22.65
N ARG A 212 33.89 5.29 23.97
CA ARG A 212 34.89 4.81 24.94
C ARG A 212 35.31 3.34 24.76
N TRP A 213 34.60 2.58 23.93
CA TRP A 213 34.76 1.13 23.79
C TRP A 213 35.46 0.71 22.49
N LYS A 214 36.08 1.65 21.78
CA LYS A 214 36.70 1.44 20.47
C LYS A 214 37.70 0.28 20.42
N ASP A 215 38.55 0.17 21.45
CA ASP A 215 39.62 -0.83 21.50
C ASP A 215 39.21 -2.08 22.32
N ALA A 216 38.10 -2.00 23.04
CA ALA A 216 37.61 -3.06 23.91
C ALA A 216 36.58 -4.00 23.25
N ILE A 217 35.97 -3.60 22.12
CA ILE A 217 34.88 -4.34 21.47
C ILE A 217 35.11 -4.49 19.95
N ARG A 218 34.94 -5.71 19.44
CA ARG A 218 34.89 -6.07 18.01
C ARG A 218 33.52 -6.69 17.72
N PHE A 219 32.92 -6.40 16.58
CA PHE A 219 31.69 -7.08 16.18
C PHE A 219 31.79 -7.66 14.77
N GLU A 220 31.09 -8.77 14.55
CA GLU A 220 30.99 -9.49 13.29
C GLU A 220 29.51 -9.60 12.92
N LEU A 221 29.19 -9.21 11.70
CA LEU A 221 27.85 -9.39 11.12
C LEU A 221 27.79 -10.81 10.55
N ILE A 222 26.85 -11.60 11.04
CA ILE A 222 26.61 -12.95 10.55
C ILE A 222 25.55 -12.84 9.47
N SER A 223 26.01 -12.68 8.24
CA SER A 223 25.18 -12.88 7.05
C SER A 223 25.52 -14.26 6.49
N ASP A 224 24.54 -15.13 6.34
CA ASP A 224 24.72 -16.40 5.62
C ASP A 224 24.92 -16.08 4.13
N GLY A 225 26.18 -15.81 3.76
CA GLY A 225 26.59 -15.44 2.41
C GLY A 225 28.09 -15.22 2.35
N ASN A 226 28.83 -16.31 2.12
CA ASN A 226 30.27 -16.43 1.80
C ASN A 226 31.17 -17.00 2.92
N ILE A 227 31.31 -18.33 2.92
CA ILE A 227 32.62 -18.93 3.15
C ILE A 227 33.42 -18.78 1.86
N ALA A 228 34.52 -18.04 1.94
CA ALA A 228 35.43 -17.78 0.85
C ALA A 228 36.11 -19.07 0.33
N GLN A 229 36.22 -19.19 -1.00
CA GLN A 229 37.44 -19.71 -1.63
C GLN A 229 37.93 -18.67 -2.64
N GLY A 230 39.16 -18.21 -2.42
CA GLY A 230 39.87 -17.32 -3.33
C GLY A 230 40.35 -18.03 -4.60
N GLY A 231 40.44 -17.27 -5.67
CA GLY A 231 41.01 -17.70 -6.95
C GLY A 231 40.90 -16.59 -7.99
N SER A 232 41.99 -16.35 -8.70
CA SER A 232 42.30 -15.16 -9.50
C SER A 232 41.65 -15.10 -10.90
N ALA A 233 41.45 -13.87 -11.38
CA ALA A 233 41.46 -13.38 -12.77
C ALA A 233 40.47 -13.92 -13.84
N GLY A 234 39.79 -12.96 -14.51
CA GLY A 234 39.57 -13.01 -15.97
C GLY A 234 38.13 -12.85 -16.49
N SER A 235 37.82 -11.64 -16.98
CA SER A 235 37.17 -11.34 -18.28
C SER A 235 35.75 -11.85 -18.64
N MET A 236 34.87 -10.86 -18.90
CA MET A 236 33.81 -10.76 -19.93
C MET A 236 32.70 -11.83 -20.04
N GLN A 237 31.41 -11.41 -19.94
CA GLN A 237 30.47 -11.26 -21.08
C GLN A 237 28.99 -11.21 -20.63
N MET A 238 28.19 -10.57 -21.49
CA MET A 238 26.77 -10.21 -21.51
C MET A 238 25.69 -11.28 -21.18
N ASN A 239 24.56 -10.75 -20.67
CA ASN A 239 23.13 -11.03 -20.94
C ASN A 239 22.35 -12.24 -20.34
N GLN A 240 21.20 -11.83 -19.77
CA GLN A 240 19.82 -12.36 -19.82
C GLN A 240 19.31 -13.42 -18.83
N ASP A 241 18.29 -12.96 -18.07
CA ASP A 241 17.03 -13.59 -17.65
C ASP A 241 17.03 -14.98 -17.00
N GLY A 242 16.40 -15.01 -15.81
CA GLY A 242 15.92 -16.24 -15.18
C GLY A 242 15.89 -16.11 -13.66
N GLU A 243 14.67 -16.03 -13.11
CA GLU A 243 14.33 -16.26 -11.71
C GLU A 243 15.15 -15.54 -10.64
N ALA A 244 14.56 -14.46 -10.11
CA ALA A 244 14.89 -13.98 -8.78
C ALA A 244 14.45 -15.06 -7.77
N ASP A 245 15.32 -16.06 -7.60
CA ASP A 245 15.26 -16.99 -6.51
C ASP A 245 15.16 -16.20 -5.21
N SER A 246 14.14 -16.56 -4.43
CA SER A 246 13.88 -16.04 -3.10
C SER A 246 14.95 -16.58 -2.15
N ALA A 247 16.22 -16.23 -2.38
CA ALA A 247 17.27 -16.32 -1.39
C ALA A 247 16.88 -15.36 -0.28
N GLY A 248 16.13 -15.89 0.69
CA GLY A 248 15.51 -15.14 1.77
C GLY A 248 16.54 -14.17 2.34
N LEU A 249 16.20 -12.89 2.32
CA LEU A 249 16.95 -11.82 2.98
C LEU A 249 16.84 -12.06 4.50
N ARG A 250 17.50 -13.11 4.99
CA ARG A 250 17.53 -13.42 6.41
C ARG A 250 18.20 -12.26 7.11
N THR A 251 17.48 -11.67 8.06
CA THR A 251 17.99 -10.54 8.83
C THR A 251 19.35 -10.90 9.43
N PRO A 252 20.41 -10.09 9.22
CA PRO A 252 21.76 -10.44 9.61
C PRO A 252 21.88 -10.56 11.13
N GLY A 253 22.54 -11.61 11.59
CA GLY A 253 22.91 -11.81 13.00
C GLY A 253 24.06 -10.90 13.41
N LEU A 254 24.24 -10.73 14.72
CA LEU A 254 25.28 -9.90 15.29
C LEU A 254 26.07 -10.67 16.35
N LYS A 255 27.39 -10.78 16.18
CA LYS A 255 28.30 -11.30 17.21
C LYS A 255 29.18 -10.17 17.71
N ILE A 256 29.09 -9.87 19.00
CA ILE A 256 29.88 -8.87 19.71
C ILE A 256 30.91 -9.62 20.53
N VAL A 257 32.20 -9.41 20.24
CA VAL A 257 33.34 -9.90 21.01
C VAL A 257 33.87 -8.73 21.82
N TYR A 258 34.08 -8.92 23.12
CA TYR A 258 34.48 -7.84 24.02
C TYR A 258 35.64 -8.29 24.94
N TRP A 259 36.24 -7.36 25.69
CA TRP A 259 37.49 -7.59 26.45
C TRP A 259 38.66 -8.10 25.58
N LEU A 260 38.89 -7.42 24.45
CA LEU A 260 39.98 -7.76 23.52
C LEU A 260 41.40 -7.58 24.10
N ASP A 261 41.55 -6.88 25.23
CA ASP A 261 42.84 -6.55 25.83
C ASP A 261 43.40 -7.63 26.79
N LEU A 262 42.69 -8.75 27.00
CA LEU A 262 43.15 -9.79 27.94
C LEU A 262 44.52 -10.41 27.53
N ASP A 263 44.81 -10.46 26.23
CA ASP A 263 45.97 -11.18 25.68
C ASP A 263 47.24 -10.33 25.53
N LYS A 264 47.21 -9.03 25.86
CA LYS A 264 48.40 -8.17 25.66
C LYS A 264 49.46 -8.29 26.77
N ASN A 265 49.13 -8.92 27.90
CA ASN A 265 50.00 -8.92 29.08
C ASN A 265 50.38 -10.31 29.64
N SER A 266 49.95 -11.41 29.04
CA SER A 266 50.37 -12.76 29.44
C SER A 266 51.00 -13.50 28.26
N GLY A 267 52.33 -13.64 28.30
CA GLY A 267 53.12 -14.42 27.35
C GLY A 267 52.93 -15.94 27.48
N THR A 268 51.69 -16.40 27.55
CA THR A 268 51.31 -17.81 27.60
C THR A 268 50.21 -18.05 26.59
N SER A 269 50.56 -18.82 25.57
CA SER A 269 49.72 -19.26 24.46
C SER A 269 48.67 -20.28 24.91
N ASP A 270 47.68 -19.83 25.68
CA ASP A 270 46.42 -20.55 25.83
C ASP A 270 45.33 -19.66 25.26
N SER A 271 44.84 -20.04 24.08
CA SER A 271 43.75 -19.40 23.35
C SER A 271 42.43 -19.53 24.12
N GLY A 272 42.29 -18.81 25.22
CA GLY A 272 41.00 -18.58 25.86
C GLY A 272 40.17 -17.73 24.91
N SER A 273 39.09 -18.29 24.36
CA SER A 273 38.21 -17.56 23.44
C SER A 273 37.74 -16.27 24.10
N CYS A 274 38.02 -15.11 23.50
CA CYS A 274 37.50 -13.83 23.96
C CYS A 274 35.99 -13.94 24.22
N PRO A 275 35.49 -13.38 25.34
CA PRO A 275 34.08 -13.48 25.67
C PRO A 275 33.24 -12.81 24.56
N PHE A 276 32.17 -13.49 24.15
CA PHE A 276 31.30 -13.01 23.07
C PHE A 276 29.82 -13.14 23.40
N ILE A 277 29.05 -12.21 22.84
CA ILE A 277 27.60 -12.19 22.81
C ILE A 277 27.15 -12.35 21.37
N LYS A 278 26.26 -13.29 21.11
CA LYS A 278 25.69 -13.56 19.79
C LYS A 278 24.19 -13.28 19.86
N VAL A 279 23.74 -12.31 19.07
CA VAL A 279 22.33 -11.93 18.91
C VAL A 279 21.91 -12.35 17.51
N GLU A 280 21.02 -13.33 17.40
CA GLU A 280 20.53 -13.83 16.12
C GLU A 280 19.01 -13.97 16.11
N PRO A 281 18.34 -13.60 15.03
CA PRO A 281 16.95 -13.98 14.81
C PRO A 281 16.92 -15.50 14.53
N GLY A 282 16.29 -16.24 15.44
CA GLY A 282 16.05 -17.67 15.27
C GLY A 282 15.12 -17.97 14.09
N PRO A 283 14.99 -19.25 13.68
CA PRO A 283 14.03 -19.64 12.63
C PRO A 283 12.56 -19.42 13.04
N ASP A 284 12.32 -19.17 14.31
CA ASP A 284 11.06 -18.79 14.96
C ASP A 284 10.83 -17.27 15.00
N LEU A 285 11.72 -16.47 14.35
CA LEU A 285 11.73 -15.00 14.40
C LEU A 285 11.90 -14.43 15.83
N GLN A 286 12.15 -15.27 16.83
CA GLN A 286 12.53 -14.84 18.17
C GLN A 286 14.03 -14.51 18.20
N ILE A 287 14.36 -13.34 18.75
CA ILE A 287 15.75 -12.91 18.90
C ILE A 287 16.39 -13.72 20.03
N LYS A 288 17.36 -14.57 19.69
CA LYS A 288 18.12 -15.38 20.64
C LYS A 288 19.43 -14.69 20.98
N CYS A 289 19.68 -14.49 22.26
CA CYS A 289 20.93 -13.97 22.78
C CYS A 289 21.70 -15.12 23.45
N LEU A 290 22.87 -15.46 22.90
CA LEU A 290 23.79 -16.43 23.48
C LEU A 290 25.02 -15.69 24.01
N HIS A 291 25.45 -16.03 25.21
CA HIS A 291 26.60 -15.43 25.87
C HIS A 291 27.58 -16.55 26.28
N SER A 292 28.84 -16.45 25.83
CA SER A 292 29.77 -17.58 25.90
C SER A 292 30.44 -17.80 27.26
N THR A 293 30.63 -16.75 28.06
CA THR A 293 31.45 -16.81 29.27
C THR A 293 31.07 -15.74 30.29
N PHE A 294 30.76 -16.17 31.52
CA PHE A 294 30.56 -15.31 32.68
C PHE A 294 31.89 -14.69 33.08
N VAL A 295 32.07 -13.41 32.80
CA VAL A 295 33.24 -12.64 33.26
C VAL A 295 32.82 -11.92 34.53
N ILE A 296 33.38 -12.36 35.65
CA ILE A 296 33.22 -11.72 36.96
C ILE A 296 34.33 -10.68 37.09
N ASP A 297 33.98 -9.44 37.43
CA ASP A 297 34.98 -8.41 37.72
C ASP A 297 35.81 -8.83 38.96
N PRO A 298 37.13 -9.01 38.84
CA PRO A 298 37.98 -9.46 39.95
C PRO A 298 38.08 -8.45 41.10
N LEU A 299 37.69 -7.18 40.90
CA LEU A 299 37.73 -6.15 41.94
C LEU A 299 36.39 -5.97 42.66
N THR A 300 35.27 -6.13 41.95
CA THR A 300 33.92 -5.92 42.53
C THR A 300 33.16 -7.21 42.80
N GLY A 301 33.62 -8.35 42.27
CA GLY A 301 32.96 -9.65 42.41
C GLY A 301 31.59 -9.71 41.73
N LYS A 302 31.24 -8.70 40.91
CA LYS A 302 29.95 -8.61 40.25
C LYS A 302 30.08 -8.96 38.76
N GLU A 303 29.03 -9.57 38.25
CA GLU A 303 28.91 -9.95 36.85
C GLU A 303 28.51 -8.74 35.99
N ALA A 304 29.01 -8.68 34.75
CA ALA A 304 28.47 -7.76 33.77
C ALA A 304 27.13 -8.33 33.25
N GLU A 305 26.01 -7.74 33.69
CA GLU A 305 24.69 -8.11 33.19
C GLU A 305 24.40 -7.40 31.87
N PHE A 306 24.17 -8.21 30.83
CA PHE A 306 23.68 -7.75 29.53
C PHE A 306 22.21 -8.13 29.42
N SER A 307 21.33 -7.13 29.50
CA SER A 307 19.90 -7.32 29.20
C SER A 307 19.57 -6.67 27.85
N LEU A 308 19.08 -7.47 26.91
CA LEU A 308 18.44 -6.97 25.69
C LEU A 308 16.96 -6.75 26.01
N ASP A 309 16.58 -5.51 26.27
CA ASP A 309 15.22 -5.19 26.72
C ASP A 309 14.44 -4.64 25.54
N GLN A 310 13.87 -5.55 24.72
CA GLN A 310 13.05 -5.42 23.48
C GLN A 310 13.51 -4.44 22.37
N ILE A 311 14.31 -3.43 22.69
CA ILE A 311 14.51 -2.17 21.98
C ILE A 311 15.89 -1.54 22.34
N ALA A 312 16.50 -1.90 23.47
CA ALA A 312 17.81 -1.36 23.87
C ALA A 312 18.75 -2.44 24.42
N LEU A 313 20.00 -2.41 23.93
CA LEU A 313 21.12 -3.02 24.65
C LEU A 313 21.43 -2.17 25.89
N MET A 314 21.09 -2.69 27.07
CA MET A 314 21.52 -2.11 28.34
C MET A 314 22.81 -2.79 28.78
N LEU A 315 23.92 -2.07 28.66
CA LEU A 315 25.20 -2.46 29.24
C LEU A 315 25.27 -1.92 30.67
N ARG A 316 25.00 -2.75 31.67
CA ARG A 316 25.28 -2.39 33.07
C ARG A 316 26.71 -2.80 33.39
N SER A 317 27.64 -1.86 33.26
CA SER A 317 28.97 -2.03 33.85
C SER A 317 28.84 -1.98 35.37
N CYS A 318 29.31 -3.01 36.06
CA CYS A 318 29.47 -2.96 37.51
C CYS A 318 30.51 -1.89 37.86
N CYS A 319 30.03 -0.74 38.31
CA CYS A 319 30.76 0.13 39.23
C CYS A 319 30.24 -0.14 40.65
#